data_AF-A0A1B7VQX5-F1
#
_entry.id   AF-A0A1B7VQX5-F1
#
_cell.length_a   1.000
_cell.length_b   1.000
_cell.length_c   1.000
_cell.angle_alpha   90.00
_cell.angle_beta   90.00
_cell.angle_gamma   90.00
#
_symmetry.space_group_name_H-M   'P 1'
#
loop_
_entity.id
_entity.type
_entity.pdbx_description
1 polymer ?
#
loop_
_entity_poly.entity_id
_entity_poly.type
_entity_poly.pdbx_seq_one_letter_code
_entity_poly.pdbx_strand_id
1 'polypeptide(L)'
;MSDQSPYEKLGVSEDASFDEIQDVRNRLLEQHGGDGIVRDVIEAAYDAILMERLRMRQEGKIKVPERIRFPEMRIPSSTQPDPTPGRQSPAWLQRSLDQPTFMDILLPGAWYLGLSAISLLYPGGSGQVLQLTLVAGLGIGIYFLNRKERRFGRAVLFTLVSLIVGLIAGGLIAGWILPLPLINLTGDQFSTLLTFILMWLVSSFLR
;
A
#
# COMPACT_ATOMS: atom_id res chain seq x y z
N MET A 1 -62.93 20.30 -5.96
CA MET A 1 -62.59 20.16 -4.52
C MET A 1 -61.31 20.95 -4.36
N SER A 2 -61.32 22.00 -3.56
CA SER A 2 -60.20 22.95 -3.48
C SER A 2 -59.00 22.23 -2.86
N ASP A 3 -57.93 22.05 -3.64
CA ASP A 3 -56.66 21.51 -3.17
C ASP A 3 -56.01 22.52 -2.21
N GLN A 4 -56.45 22.52 -0.95
CA GLN A 4 -55.81 23.30 0.10
C GLN A 4 -54.35 22.90 0.19
N SER A 5 -53.46 23.89 0.20
CA SER A 5 -52.03 23.63 0.26
C SER A 5 -51.70 22.91 1.59
N PRO A 6 -50.67 22.05 1.63
CA PRO A 6 -50.26 21.38 2.87
C PRO A 6 -49.98 22.35 4.02
N TYR A 7 -49.51 23.56 3.69
CA TYR A 7 -49.28 24.66 4.61
C TYR A 7 -50.59 25.23 5.19
N GLU A 8 -51.62 25.41 4.35
CA GLU A 8 -52.95 25.83 4.80
C GLU A 8 -53.63 24.78 5.70
N LYS A 9 -53.44 23.49 5.43
CA LYS A 9 -53.98 22.40 6.26
C LYS A 9 -53.39 22.36 7.67
N LEU A 10 -52.14 22.77 7.81
CA LEU A 10 -51.46 22.92 9.10
C LEU A 10 -51.64 24.31 9.71
N GLY A 11 -52.20 25.28 8.97
CA GLY A 11 -52.35 26.67 9.41
C GLY A 11 -51.03 27.42 9.52
N VAL A 12 -50.03 27.03 8.74
CA VAL A 12 -48.65 27.56 8.79
C VAL A 12 -48.35 28.31 7.50
N SER A 13 -47.54 29.38 7.59
CA SER A 13 -47.06 30.10 6.40
C SER A 13 -46.07 29.25 5.60
N GLU A 14 -46.03 29.42 4.28
CA GLU A 14 -45.06 28.72 3.41
C GLU A 14 -43.60 29.03 3.78
N ASP A 15 -43.36 30.22 4.37
CA ASP A 15 -42.04 30.70 4.81
C ASP A 15 -41.65 30.26 6.23
N ALA A 16 -42.52 29.54 6.95
CA ALA A 16 -42.27 29.15 8.34
C ALA A 16 -41.01 28.28 8.50
N SER A 17 -40.36 28.37 9.65
CA SER A 17 -39.21 27.50 9.95
C SER A 17 -39.65 26.04 10.12
N PHE A 18 -38.74 25.09 9.93
CA PHE A 18 -39.06 23.66 10.15
C PHE A 18 -39.46 23.39 11.59
N ASP A 19 -38.80 24.05 12.55
CA ASP A 19 -39.09 23.94 13.97
C ASP A 19 -40.52 24.42 14.29
N GLU A 20 -40.96 25.51 13.68
CA GLU A 20 -42.31 26.04 13.82
C GLU A 20 -43.39 25.09 13.27
N ILE A 21 -43.12 24.43 12.13
CA ILE A 21 -44.02 23.41 11.55
C ILE A 21 -44.15 22.22 12.50
N GLN A 22 -43.05 21.79 13.13
CA GLN A 22 -43.05 20.69 14.09
C GLN A 22 -43.83 21.04 15.36
N ASP A 23 -43.69 22.27 15.87
CA ASP A 23 -44.43 22.76 17.04
C ASP A 23 -45.93 22.83 16.78
N VAL A 24 -46.34 23.30 15.60
CA VAL A 24 -47.77 23.36 15.21
C VAL A 24 -48.35 21.96 15.05
N ARG A 25 -47.62 21.02 14.43
CA ARG A 25 -48.04 19.61 14.34
C ARG A 25 -48.29 19.02 15.73
N ASN A 26 -47.34 19.20 16.65
CA ASN A 26 -47.46 18.68 18.02
C ASN A 26 -48.68 19.26 18.74
N ARG A 27 -48.90 20.58 18.62
CA ARG A 27 -50.09 21.24 19.20
C ARG A 27 -51.40 20.71 18.61
N LEU A 28 -51.47 20.50 17.29
CA LEU A 28 -52.67 20.00 16.62
C LEU A 28 -52.95 18.54 16.97
N LEU A 29 -51.92 17.70 17.10
CA LEU A 29 -52.03 16.31 17.54
C LEU A 29 -52.46 16.19 19.01
N GLU A 30 -52.02 17.09 19.88
CA GLU A 30 -52.47 17.17 21.27
C GLU A 30 -53.93 17.61 21.37
N GLN A 31 -54.36 18.59 20.55
CA GLN A 31 -55.74 19.10 20.54
C GLN A 31 -56.74 18.11 19.92
N HIS A 32 -56.32 17.33 18.91
CA HIS A 32 -57.18 16.39 18.19
C HIS A 32 -56.87 14.93 18.56
N GLY A 33 -56.43 14.71 19.80
CA GLY A 33 -56.01 13.42 20.34
C GLY A 33 -57.07 12.31 20.39
N GLY A 34 -58.30 12.56 19.92
CA GLY A 34 -59.40 11.58 19.88
C GLY A 34 -59.78 11.10 18.47
N ASP A 35 -59.56 11.92 17.44
CA ASP A 35 -60.07 11.66 16.08
C ASP A 35 -58.98 11.16 15.13
N GLY A 36 -59.04 9.88 14.76
CA GLY A 36 -58.07 9.26 13.86
C GLY A 36 -58.01 9.93 12.48
N ILE A 37 -59.16 10.35 11.94
CA ILE A 37 -59.23 10.97 10.61
C ILE A 37 -58.49 12.32 10.58
N VAL A 38 -58.62 13.11 11.64
CA VAL A 38 -57.96 14.43 11.73
C VAL A 38 -56.46 14.28 11.89
N ARG A 39 -56.01 13.27 12.65
CA ARG A 39 -54.59 12.93 12.76
C ARG A 39 -53.97 12.53 11.44
N ASP A 40 -54.64 11.67 10.68
CA ASP A 40 -54.14 11.20 9.39
C ASP A 40 -53.98 12.37 8.41
N VAL A 41 -54.89 13.36 8.45
CA VAL A 41 -54.81 14.57 7.65
C VAL A 41 -53.64 15.46 8.08
N ILE A 42 -53.40 15.60 9.38
CA ILE A 42 -52.27 16.38 9.94
C ILE A 42 -50.93 15.74 9.55
N GLU A 43 -50.79 14.43 9.70
CA GLU A 43 -49.55 13.71 9.37
C GLU A 43 -49.29 13.71 7.86
N ALA A 44 -50.33 13.51 7.04
CA ALA A 44 -50.21 13.60 5.59
C ALA A 44 -49.81 15.00 5.10
N ALA A 45 -50.30 16.07 5.76
CA ALA A 45 -49.89 17.44 5.46
C ALA A 45 -48.43 17.69 5.86
N TYR A 46 -48.00 17.17 7.01
CA TYR A 46 -46.63 17.26 7.49
C TYR A 46 -45.65 16.54 6.55
N ASP A 47 -45.96 15.31 6.13
CA ASP A 47 -45.17 14.54 5.18
C ASP A 47 -45.06 15.25 3.83
N ALA A 48 -46.15 15.85 3.34
CA ALA A 48 -46.13 16.61 2.10
C ALA A 48 -45.19 17.83 2.18
N ILE A 49 -45.18 18.57 3.29
CA ILE A 49 -44.25 19.70 3.52
C ILE A 49 -42.80 19.20 3.61
N LEU A 50 -42.58 18.08 4.31
CA LEU A 50 -41.26 17.49 4.46
C LEU A 50 -40.68 17.06 3.11
N MET A 51 -41.48 16.38 2.28
CA MET A 51 -41.08 15.94 0.95
C MET A 51 -40.82 17.11 0.01
N GLU A 52 -41.65 18.16 0.06
CA GLU A 52 -41.46 19.36 -0.75
C GLU A 52 -40.16 20.10 -0.37
N ARG A 53 -39.83 20.20 0.92
CA ARG A 53 -38.55 20.80 1.37
C ARG A 53 -37.34 19.93 1.06
N LEU A 54 -37.47 18.60 1.12
CA LEU A 54 -36.43 17.68 0.65
C LEU A 54 -36.19 17.83 -0.85
N ARG A 55 -37.25 17.94 -1.65
CA ARG A 55 -37.17 18.23 -3.08
C ARG A 55 -36.46 19.55 -3.35
N MET A 56 -36.79 20.62 -2.62
CA MET A 56 -36.06 21.89 -2.71
C MET A 56 -34.57 21.79 -2.33
N ARG A 57 -34.21 20.93 -1.35
CA ARG A 57 -32.81 20.63 -1.02
C ARG A 57 -32.10 19.88 -2.16
N GLN A 58 -32.77 18.90 -2.77
CA GLN A 58 -32.24 18.09 -3.87
C GLN A 58 -32.10 18.90 -5.17
N GLU A 59 -33.03 19.81 -5.45
CA GLU A 59 -33.01 20.72 -6.61
C GLU A 59 -31.93 21.82 -6.51
N GLY A 60 -31.14 21.87 -5.43
CA GLY A 60 -30.02 22.79 -5.29
C GLY A 60 -30.42 24.27 -5.12
N LYS A 61 -31.70 24.56 -4.83
CA LYS A 61 -32.20 25.93 -4.61
C LYS A 61 -31.81 26.51 -3.25
N ILE A 62 -31.26 25.69 -2.36
CA ILE A 62 -30.62 26.17 -1.15
C ILE A 62 -29.19 26.55 -1.52
N LYS A 63 -28.90 27.86 -1.53
CA LYS A 63 -27.52 28.36 -1.61
C LYS A 63 -26.73 27.72 -0.48
N VAL A 64 -25.89 26.74 -0.82
CA VAL A 64 -24.90 26.19 0.09
C VAL A 64 -23.97 27.34 0.46
N PRO A 65 -23.87 27.74 1.74
CA PRO A 65 -22.79 28.62 2.15
C PRO A 65 -21.48 27.89 1.85
N GLU A 66 -20.65 28.45 0.96
CA GLU A 66 -19.29 27.96 0.64
C GLU A 66 -18.36 28.12 1.85
N ARG A 67 -18.65 27.44 2.97
CA ARG A 67 -17.77 27.42 4.14
C ARG A 67 -17.72 26.08 4.85
N ILE A 68 -17.96 25.00 4.11
CA ILE A 68 -17.51 23.67 4.50
C ILE A 68 -16.63 23.16 3.36
N ARG A 69 -15.36 23.59 3.42
CA ARG A 69 -14.28 22.89 2.74
C ARG A 69 -14.30 21.48 3.29
N PHE A 70 -14.77 20.53 2.49
CA PHE A 70 -14.61 19.12 2.75
C PHE A 70 -13.15 18.90 3.22
N PRO A 71 -12.92 18.22 4.33
CA PRO A 71 -11.60 17.69 4.62
C PRO A 71 -11.33 16.68 3.51
N GLU A 72 -10.76 17.14 2.40
CA GLU A 72 -9.92 16.31 1.55
C GLU A 72 -9.07 15.51 2.52
N MET A 73 -9.25 14.19 2.47
CA MET A 73 -8.44 13.25 3.20
C MET A 73 -7.01 13.74 3.10
N ARG A 74 -6.49 14.23 4.22
CA ARG A 74 -5.07 14.39 4.39
C ARG A 74 -4.51 12.98 4.30
N ILE A 75 -4.23 12.54 3.08
CA ILE A 75 -3.12 11.65 2.81
C ILE A 75 -2.02 12.23 3.69
N PRO A 76 -1.50 11.51 4.69
CA PRO A 76 -0.42 12.02 5.50
C PRO A 76 0.66 12.41 4.50
N SER A 77 0.84 13.72 4.31
CA SER A 77 2.01 14.23 3.64
C SER A 77 3.14 13.65 4.44
N SER A 78 3.78 12.63 3.87
CA SER A 78 5.00 12.04 4.37
C SER A 78 5.83 13.20 4.88
N THR A 79 6.07 13.22 6.20
CA THR A 79 7.05 14.10 6.83
C THR A 79 8.24 14.13 5.89
N GLN A 80 8.44 15.23 5.19
CA GLN A 80 9.69 15.44 4.49
C GLN A 80 10.74 15.44 5.60
N PRO A 81 11.67 14.49 5.62
CA PRO A 81 12.86 14.67 6.43
C PRO A 81 13.53 15.92 5.89
N ASP A 82 13.98 16.79 6.78
CA ASP A 82 14.78 17.96 6.45
C ASP A 82 15.82 17.63 5.35
N PRO A 83 16.08 18.56 4.41
CA PRO A 83 17.07 18.33 3.37
C PRO A 83 18.45 18.32 4.03
N THR A 84 18.89 17.12 4.42
CA THR A 84 20.29 16.87 4.68
C THR A 84 21.03 17.06 3.35
N PRO A 85 22.09 17.88 3.30
CA PRO A 85 22.87 18.10 2.08
C PRO A 85 23.74 16.85 1.87
N GLY A 86 23.16 15.81 1.28
CA GLY A 86 23.82 14.51 1.15
C GLY A 86 23.36 13.75 -0.09
N ARG A 87 24.02 14.02 -1.23
CA ARG A 87 24.02 13.24 -2.47
C ARG A 87 22.64 12.78 -2.98
N GLN A 88 22.12 13.56 -3.93
CA GLN A 88 20.99 13.18 -4.78
C GLN A 88 21.35 11.94 -5.60
N SER A 89 21.03 10.75 -5.09
CA SER A 89 20.94 9.55 -5.92
C SER A 89 19.76 9.69 -6.88
N PRO A 90 19.85 9.18 -8.12
CA PRO A 90 18.76 9.25 -9.09
C PRO A 90 17.46 8.65 -8.52
N ALA A 91 16.31 9.25 -8.85
CA ALA A 91 15.00 8.84 -8.31
C ALA A 91 14.63 7.37 -8.63
N TRP A 92 15.18 6.80 -9.71
CA TRP A 92 15.01 5.37 -10.02
C TRP A 92 15.74 4.46 -9.03
N LEU A 93 16.89 4.89 -8.52
CA LEU A 93 17.71 4.16 -7.55
C LEU A 93 17.05 4.19 -6.16
N GLN A 94 16.46 5.32 -5.77
CA GLN A 94 15.70 5.47 -4.52
C GLN A 94 14.42 4.63 -4.50
N ARG A 95 13.82 4.39 -5.67
CA ARG A 95 12.61 3.57 -5.79
C ARG A 95 12.90 2.06 -5.81
N SER A 96 14.12 1.68 -6.19
CA SER A 96 14.57 0.29 -6.22
C SER A 96 15.27 -0.16 -4.93
N LEU A 97 15.76 0.76 -4.10
CA LEU A 97 16.40 0.45 -2.83
C LEU A 97 15.40 0.49 -1.67
N ASP A 98 15.21 -0.63 -0.99
CA ASP A 98 14.45 -0.65 0.27
C ASP A 98 15.32 -0.15 1.43
N GLN A 99 14.71 0.24 2.55
CA GLN A 99 15.42 0.39 3.83
C GLN A 99 15.28 -0.95 4.58
N PRO A 100 16.22 -1.89 4.40
CA PRO A 100 16.07 -3.21 5.01
C PRO A 100 16.15 -3.12 6.53
N THR A 101 15.22 -3.80 7.19
CA THR A 101 15.32 -4.07 8.63
C THR A 101 16.49 -5.02 8.87
N PHE A 102 17.21 -4.93 10.00
CA PHE A 102 18.34 -5.82 10.30
C PHE A 102 18.02 -7.32 10.12
N MET A 103 16.81 -7.75 10.47
CA MET A 103 16.32 -9.12 10.26
C MET A 103 16.26 -9.52 8.77
N ASP A 104 15.93 -8.59 7.89
CA ASP A 104 15.81 -8.80 6.44
C ASP A 104 17.17 -8.91 5.73
N ILE A 105 18.25 -8.52 6.41
CA ILE A 105 19.65 -8.67 5.95
C ILE A 105 20.27 -9.93 6.54
N LEU A 106 20.00 -10.18 7.84
CA LEU A 106 20.62 -11.27 8.59
C LEU A 106 20.14 -12.65 8.12
N LEU A 107 18.83 -12.80 7.84
CA LEU A 107 18.27 -14.08 7.40
C LEU A 107 18.85 -14.54 6.04
N PRO A 108 18.81 -13.71 4.97
CA PRO A 108 19.44 -14.09 3.71
C PRO A 108 20.95 -14.26 3.88
N GLY A 109 21.58 -13.41 4.70
CA GLY A 109 23.01 -13.48 5.02
C GLY A 109 23.40 -14.84 5.58
N ALA A 110 22.69 -15.33 6.59
CA ALA A 110 22.95 -16.63 7.21
C ALA A 110 22.86 -17.79 6.20
N TRP A 111 21.90 -17.74 5.28
CA TRP A 111 21.72 -18.75 4.24
C TRP A 111 22.85 -18.74 3.21
N TYR A 112 23.21 -17.57 2.69
CA TYR A 112 24.32 -17.45 1.75
C TYR A 112 25.67 -17.75 2.41
N LEU A 113 25.86 -17.42 3.69
CA LEU A 113 27.05 -17.78 4.46
C LEU A 113 27.15 -19.31 4.65
N GLY A 114 26.03 -19.96 4.95
CA GLY A 114 25.96 -21.42 5.03
C GLY A 114 26.31 -22.10 3.70
N LEU A 115 25.73 -21.64 2.59
CA LEU A 115 26.04 -22.13 1.24
C LEU A 115 27.49 -21.88 0.84
N SER A 116 28.02 -20.71 1.17
CA SER A 116 29.42 -20.33 0.99
C SER A 116 30.36 -21.25 1.77
N ALA A 117 30.04 -21.55 3.03
CA ALA A 117 30.82 -22.46 3.86
C ALA A 117 30.82 -23.88 3.29
N ILE A 118 29.67 -24.38 2.83
CA ILE A 118 29.57 -25.68 2.15
C ILE A 118 30.44 -25.70 0.89
N SER A 119 30.46 -24.61 0.11
CA SER A 119 31.32 -24.50 -1.08
C SER A 119 32.83 -24.54 -0.76
N LEU A 120 33.24 -24.06 0.42
CA LEU A 120 34.65 -24.01 0.85
C LEU A 120 35.12 -25.29 1.55
N LEU A 121 34.23 -25.95 2.30
CA LEU A 121 34.53 -27.17 3.04
C LEU A 121 34.70 -28.41 2.15
N TYR A 122 34.39 -28.30 0.85
CA TYR A 122 34.60 -29.34 -0.15
C TYR A 122 35.53 -28.88 -1.28
N PRO A 123 36.85 -28.70 -1.02
CA PRO A 123 37.79 -28.12 -1.99
C PRO A 123 38.05 -28.96 -3.25
N GLY A 124 37.71 -30.26 -3.25
CA GLY A 124 38.16 -31.22 -4.27
C GLY A 124 37.10 -32.15 -4.85
N GLY A 125 35.80 -31.90 -4.63
CA GLY A 125 34.76 -32.90 -4.92
C GLY A 125 33.56 -32.35 -5.68
N SER A 126 33.63 -32.48 -7.02
CA SER A 126 32.53 -32.35 -7.99
C SER A 126 31.95 -30.96 -8.22
N GLY A 127 32.03 -30.47 -9.46
CA GLY A 127 31.25 -29.31 -9.93
C GLY A 127 29.74 -29.46 -9.69
N GLN A 128 29.28 -30.69 -9.41
CA GLN A 128 27.92 -31.00 -9.00
C GLN A 128 27.52 -30.37 -7.66
N VAL A 129 28.40 -30.36 -6.63
CA VAL A 129 28.11 -29.70 -5.34
C VAL A 129 28.04 -28.19 -5.52
N LEU A 130 28.93 -27.61 -6.32
CA LEU A 130 28.91 -26.19 -6.66
C LEU A 130 27.61 -25.81 -7.40
N GLN A 131 27.20 -26.63 -8.37
CA GLN A 131 25.94 -26.45 -9.10
C GLN A 131 24.72 -26.57 -8.18
N LEU A 132 24.67 -27.58 -7.31
CA LEU A 132 23.57 -27.74 -6.35
C LEU A 132 23.47 -26.54 -5.39
N THR A 133 24.62 -26.03 -4.95
CA THR A 133 24.69 -24.88 -4.04
C THR A 133 24.25 -23.60 -4.75
N LEU A 134 24.61 -23.41 -6.03
CA LEU A 134 24.11 -22.31 -6.86
C LEU A 134 22.59 -22.40 -7.10
N VAL A 135 22.07 -23.59 -7.41
CA VAL A 135 20.63 -23.82 -7.61
C VAL A 135 19.86 -23.57 -6.31
N ALA A 136 20.38 -24.04 -5.18
CA ALA A 136 19.82 -23.75 -3.86
C ALA A 136 19.83 -22.25 -3.58
N GLY A 137 20.97 -21.57 -3.84
CA GLY A 137 21.11 -20.12 -3.71
C GLY A 137 20.11 -19.35 -4.57
N LEU A 138 19.87 -19.81 -5.81
CA LEU A 138 18.86 -19.25 -6.70
C LEU A 138 17.45 -19.40 -6.13
N GLY A 139 17.08 -20.61 -5.66
CA GLY A 139 15.77 -20.85 -5.05
C GLY A 139 15.55 -20.00 -3.80
N ILE A 140 16.57 -19.87 -2.96
CA ILE A 140 16.58 -19.03 -1.76
C ILE A 140 16.40 -17.56 -2.14
N GLY A 141 17.15 -17.07 -3.12
CA GLY A 141 17.05 -15.70 -3.60
C GLY A 141 15.67 -15.38 -4.14
N ILE A 142 15.11 -16.27 -4.95
CA ILE A 142 13.75 -16.12 -5.50
C ILE A 142 12.71 -16.12 -4.38
N TYR A 143 12.82 -17.03 -3.40
CA TYR A 143 11.89 -17.12 -2.28
C TYR A 143 11.88 -15.84 -1.42
N PHE A 144 13.06 -15.38 -1.00
CA PHE A 144 13.17 -14.18 -0.15
C PHE A 144 12.72 -12.93 -0.89
N LEU A 145 13.09 -12.78 -2.16
CA LEU A 145 12.72 -11.61 -2.95
C LEU A 145 11.23 -11.63 -3.30
N ASN A 146 10.66 -12.81 -3.62
CA ASN A 146 9.20 -12.95 -3.80
C ASN A 146 8.43 -12.61 -2.52
N ARG A 147 8.91 -13.04 -1.36
CA ARG A 147 8.28 -12.74 -0.06
C ARG A 147 8.19 -11.24 0.20
N LYS A 148 9.21 -10.47 -0.21
CA LYS A 148 9.25 -9.01 -0.05
C LYS A 148 8.44 -8.27 -1.12
N GLU A 149 8.59 -8.63 -2.38
CA GLU A 149 8.00 -7.90 -3.52
C GLU A 149 6.58 -8.31 -3.89
N ARG A 150 6.15 -9.53 -3.55
CA ARG A 150 4.96 -10.21 -4.10
C ARG A 150 4.91 -10.24 -5.64
N ARG A 151 6.01 -9.93 -6.34
CA ARG A 151 6.14 -9.95 -7.80
C ARG A 151 7.14 -11.01 -8.25
N PHE A 152 6.66 -12.24 -8.46
CA PHE A 152 7.50 -13.38 -8.81
C PHE A 152 8.39 -13.13 -10.05
N GLY A 153 7.85 -12.53 -11.11
CA GLY A 153 8.60 -12.32 -12.36
C GLY A 153 9.81 -11.39 -12.21
N ARG A 154 9.69 -10.32 -11.42
CA ARG A 154 10.81 -9.42 -11.13
C ARG A 154 11.86 -10.08 -10.26
N ALA A 155 11.41 -10.80 -9.22
CA ALA A 155 12.30 -11.54 -8.34
C ALA A 155 13.15 -12.57 -9.11
N VAL A 156 12.54 -13.33 -10.03
CA VAL A 156 13.26 -14.27 -10.89
C VAL A 156 14.25 -13.54 -11.82
N LEU A 157 13.85 -12.42 -12.41
CA LEU A 157 14.73 -11.67 -13.31
C LEU A 157 15.95 -11.12 -12.56
N PHE A 158 15.76 -10.49 -11.41
CA PHE A 158 16.87 -9.92 -10.64
C PHE A 158 17.82 -10.98 -10.10
N THR A 159 17.31 -12.13 -9.66
CA THR A 159 18.14 -13.24 -9.19
C THR A 159 18.94 -13.88 -10.33
N LEU A 160 18.34 -14.06 -11.51
CA LEU A 160 19.06 -14.54 -12.70
C LEU A 160 20.13 -13.56 -13.17
N VAL A 161 19.81 -12.26 -13.24
CA VAL A 161 20.77 -11.22 -13.61
C VAL A 161 21.93 -11.19 -12.61
N SER A 162 21.64 -11.22 -11.31
CA SER A 162 22.65 -11.27 -10.26
C SER A 162 23.56 -12.50 -10.39
N LEU A 163 22.99 -13.67 -10.70
CA LEU A 163 23.74 -14.90 -10.92
C LEU A 163 24.68 -14.81 -12.12
N ILE A 164 24.18 -14.33 -13.27
CA ILE A 164 25.01 -14.17 -14.48
C ILE A 164 26.14 -13.18 -14.23
N VAL A 165 25.83 -12.02 -13.64
CA VAL A 165 26.82 -10.99 -13.33
C VAL A 165 27.84 -11.50 -12.32
N GLY A 166 27.39 -12.22 -11.29
CA GLY A 166 28.25 -12.81 -10.26
C GLY A 166 29.22 -13.83 -10.83
N LEU A 167 28.77 -14.72 -11.71
CA LEU A 167 29.61 -15.74 -12.32
C LEU A 167 30.64 -15.15 -13.30
N ILE A 168 30.23 -14.18 -14.12
CA ILE A 168 31.12 -13.52 -15.08
C ILE A 168 32.16 -12.68 -14.33
N ALA A 169 31.73 -11.83 -13.40
CA ALA A 169 32.63 -11.00 -12.60
C ALA A 169 33.56 -11.88 -11.75
N GLY A 170 33.01 -12.95 -11.17
CA GLY A 170 33.74 -13.90 -10.34
C GLY A 170 34.82 -14.62 -11.12
N GLY A 171 34.50 -15.13 -12.31
CA GLY A 171 35.46 -15.79 -13.19
C GLY A 171 36.55 -14.84 -13.70
N LEU A 172 36.17 -13.60 -14.07
CA LEU A 172 37.15 -12.58 -14.49
C LEU A 172 38.10 -12.27 -13.33
N ILE A 173 37.58 -11.84 -12.18
CA ILE A 173 38.39 -11.47 -11.01
C ILE A 173 39.25 -12.65 -10.54
N ALA A 174 38.70 -13.86 -10.56
CA ALA A 174 39.43 -15.10 -10.27
C ALA A 174 40.65 -15.24 -11.19
N GLY A 175 40.49 -15.01 -12.49
CA GLY A 175 41.58 -15.09 -13.46
C GLY A 175 42.71 -14.09 -13.20
N TRP A 176 42.42 -12.93 -12.60
CA TRP A 176 43.43 -11.93 -12.25
C TRP A 176 44.10 -12.18 -10.88
N ILE A 177 43.37 -12.75 -9.92
CA ILE A 177 43.81 -12.85 -8.51
C ILE A 177 44.31 -14.25 -8.11
N LEU A 178 43.81 -15.33 -8.72
CA LEU A 178 44.26 -16.68 -8.39
C LEU A 178 45.65 -17.12 -8.91
N PRO A 179 46.39 -16.44 -9.80
CA PRO A 179 47.77 -16.84 -10.08
C PRO A 179 48.73 -16.61 -8.88
N LEU A 180 48.23 -16.10 -7.75
CA LEU A 180 48.99 -15.94 -6.51
C LEU A 180 49.06 -17.28 -5.73
N PRO A 181 50.26 -17.83 -5.45
CA PRO A 181 50.45 -19.12 -4.77
C PRO A 181 50.05 -19.12 -3.27
N LEU A 182 49.46 -18.04 -2.77
CA LEU A 182 49.01 -17.90 -1.38
C LEU A 182 47.61 -18.47 -1.13
N ILE A 183 46.83 -18.74 -2.18
CA ILE A 183 45.38 -19.03 -2.07
C ILE A 183 45.07 -20.39 -2.68
N ASN A 184 44.79 -21.39 -1.85
CA ASN A 184 44.31 -22.72 -2.27
C ASN A 184 42.80 -22.73 -2.60
N LEU A 185 42.33 -21.75 -3.37
CA LEU A 185 40.94 -21.74 -3.88
C LEU A 185 40.96 -22.11 -5.35
N THR A 186 39.89 -22.76 -5.83
CA THR A 186 39.69 -22.92 -7.27
C THR A 186 38.98 -21.69 -7.83
N GLY A 187 39.21 -21.36 -9.10
CA GLY A 187 38.56 -20.21 -9.74
C GLY A 187 37.02 -20.29 -9.69
N ASP A 188 36.49 -21.50 -9.80
CA ASP A 188 35.05 -21.77 -9.71
C ASP A 188 34.50 -21.50 -8.31
N GLN A 189 35.21 -21.89 -7.25
CA GLN A 189 34.83 -21.57 -5.87
C GLN A 189 34.83 -20.07 -5.61
N PHE A 190 35.82 -19.35 -6.13
CA PHE A 190 35.84 -17.90 -5.99
C PHE A 190 34.63 -17.25 -6.69
N SER A 191 34.26 -17.76 -7.85
CA SER A 191 33.11 -17.30 -8.62
C SER A 191 31.77 -17.55 -7.91
N THR A 192 31.59 -18.73 -7.31
CA THR A 192 30.38 -19.04 -6.53
C THR A 192 30.27 -18.16 -5.28
N LEU A 193 31.38 -17.92 -4.57
CA LEU A 193 31.42 -17.04 -3.41
C LEU A 193 31.00 -15.60 -3.77
N LEU A 194 31.59 -15.05 -4.84
CA LEU A 194 31.23 -13.72 -5.30
C LEU A 194 29.75 -13.64 -5.70
N THR A 195 29.25 -14.70 -6.34
CA THR A 195 27.83 -14.80 -6.73
C THR A 195 26.93 -14.79 -5.49
N PHE A 196 27.25 -15.52 -4.42
CA PHE A 196 26.47 -15.48 -3.18
C PHE A 196 26.50 -14.13 -2.50
N ILE A 197 27.62 -13.41 -2.53
CA ILE A 197 27.71 -12.04 -2.00
C ILE A 197 26.79 -11.10 -2.80
N LEU A 198 26.82 -11.20 -4.12
CA LEU A 198 25.95 -10.41 -5.01
C LEU A 198 24.47 -10.75 -4.80
N MET A 199 24.13 -12.03 -4.68
CA MET A 199 22.75 -12.46 -4.41
C MET A 199 22.27 -12.04 -3.03
N TRP A 200 23.14 -12.05 -2.02
CA TRP A 200 22.85 -11.52 -0.70
C TRP A 200 22.55 -10.01 -0.75
N LEU A 201 23.37 -9.25 -1.47
CA LEU A 201 23.21 -7.81 -1.61
C LEU A 201 21.92 -7.47 -2.37
N VAL A 202 21.63 -8.18 -3.46
CA VAL A 202 20.38 -8.01 -4.20
C VAL A 202 19.17 -8.39 -3.34
N SER A 203 19.20 -9.52 -2.64
CA SER A 203 18.09 -9.93 -1.77
C SER A 203 17.87 -9.01 -0.56
N SER A 204 18.93 -8.36 -0.09
CA SER A 204 18.88 -7.48 1.08
C SER A 204 18.44 -6.06 0.73
N PHE A 205 18.92 -5.50 -0.38
CA PHE A 205 18.76 -4.08 -0.70
C PHE A 205 17.76 -3.78 -1.82
N LEU A 206 17.42 -4.75 -2.70
CA LEU A 206 16.44 -4.52 -3.76
C LEU A 206 14.99 -4.80 -3.30
N ARG A 207 14.09 -4.01 -3.86
CA ARG A 207 12.63 -4.05 -3.72
C ARG A 207 11.94 -4.17 -5.09
#